data_AF-L1IX35-F1
#
_entry.id   AF-L1IX35-F1
#
_cell.length_a   1.000
_cell.length_b   1.000
_cell.length_c   1.000
_cell.angle_alpha   90.00
_cell.angle_beta   90.00
_cell.angle_gamma   90.00
#
_symmetry.space_group_name_H-M   'P 1'
#
loop_
_entity.id
_entity.type
_entity.pdbx_description
1 polymer ?
#
loop_
_entity_poly.entity_id
_entity_poly.type
_entity_poly.pdbx_seq_one_letter_code
_entity_poly.pdbx_strand_id
1 'polypeptide(L)'
;GSHKLCIHNRQKSECRECGGSQICPHNRRKRQCKDCVGSQICQHMRRKSRCRDCNGSQICQHQRIRSTCKECRGSQICPHNRIRSQCRDCGGSQICPHDRRRRQCKECGGSQICQHNKRRSRCVECGG
;
A
#
# COMPACT_ATOMS: atom_id res chain seq x y z
N GLY A 1 25.77 -17.15 10.99
CA GLY A 1 24.74 -17.77 10.16
C GLY A 1 24.44 -16.88 8.97
N SER A 2 25.05 -17.14 7.82
CA SER A 2 24.90 -16.34 6.61
C SER A 2 23.60 -16.70 5.89
N HIS A 3 22.64 -15.77 5.90
CA HIS A 3 21.42 -15.89 5.09
C HIS A 3 21.81 -15.91 3.61
N LYS A 4 21.88 -17.10 3.00
CA LYS A 4 22.17 -17.23 1.56
C LYS A 4 21.09 -16.46 0.78
N LEU A 5 21.51 -15.37 0.16
CA LEU A 5 20.71 -14.67 -0.85
C LEU A 5 20.62 -15.56 -2.09
N CYS A 6 19.47 -15.55 -2.75
CA CYS A 6 19.32 -16.12 -4.07
C CYS A 6 19.81 -15.13 -5.15
N ILE A 7 19.83 -15.56 -6.41
CA ILE A 7 20.17 -14.72 -7.58
C ILE A 7 19.29 -13.46 -7.70
N HIS A 8 18.12 -13.44 -7.05
CA HIS A 8 17.21 -12.29 -7.01
C HIS A 8 17.52 -11.31 -5.86
N ASN A 9 18.69 -11.41 -5.21
CA ASN A 9 19.10 -10.59 -4.06
C ASN A 9 18.08 -10.60 -2.90
N ARG A 10 17.39 -11.72 -2.71
CA ARG A 10 16.42 -11.96 -1.62
C ARG A 10 16.86 -13.16 -0.79
N GLN A 11 16.51 -13.19 0.50
CA GLN A 11 16.67 -14.41 1.29
C GLN A 11 15.95 -15.57 0.61
N LYS A 12 16.62 -16.71 0.39
CA LYS A 12 16.06 -17.84 -0.37
C LYS A 12 14.68 -18.28 0.14
N SER A 13 14.50 -18.30 1.46
CA SER A 13 13.23 -18.68 2.09
C SER A 13 12.08 -17.69 1.87
N GLU A 14 12.37 -16.44 1.51
CA GLU A 14 11.37 -15.39 1.24
C GLU A 14 11.24 -15.01 -0.24
N CYS A 15 12.02 -15.62 -1.12
CA CYS A 15 12.00 -15.33 -2.55
C CYS A 15 10.83 -16.06 -3.23
N ARG A 16 9.98 -15.30 -3.91
CA ARG A 16 8.82 -15.83 -4.64
C ARG A 16 9.23 -16.61 -5.87
N GLU A 17 10.18 -16.06 -6.61
CA GLU A 17 10.72 -16.62 -7.85
C GLU A 17 11.42 -17.96 -7.61
N CYS A 18 12.00 -18.15 -6.41
CA CYS A 18 12.62 -19.43 -6.01
C CYS A 18 11.66 -20.39 -5.29
N GLY A 19 10.37 -20.07 -5.16
CA GLY A 19 9.44 -20.89 -4.39
C GLY A 19 9.82 -21.02 -2.91
N GLY A 20 10.37 -19.95 -2.32
CA GLY A 20 10.92 -19.95 -0.97
C GLY A 20 9.96 -20.51 0.08
N SER A 21 10.49 -21.22 1.07
CA SER A 21 9.70 -21.98 2.06
C SER A 21 8.71 -21.14 2.89
N GLN A 22 8.89 -19.83 2.99
CA GLN A 22 7.97 -18.91 3.65
C GLN A 22 6.87 -18.36 2.71
N ILE A 23 6.88 -18.71 1.43
CA ILE A 23 5.88 -18.32 0.45
C ILE A 23 4.79 -19.40 0.40
N CYS A 24 3.52 -18.97 0.43
CA CYS A 24 2.37 -19.87 0.31
C CYS A 24 1.95 -20.04 -1.16
N PRO A 25 1.06 -21.00 -1.48
CA PRO A 25 0.55 -21.20 -2.85
C PRO A 25 -0.08 -19.95 -3.48
N HIS A 26 -0.59 -19.01 -2.66
CA HIS A 26 -1.10 -17.71 -3.11
C HIS A 26 -0.01 -16.69 -3.48
N ASN A 27 1.24 -17.12 -3.60
CA ASN A 27 2.41 -16.28 -3.88
C ASN A 27 2.59 -15.10 -2.89
N ARG A 28 2.25 -15.33 -1.61
CA ARG A 28 2.34 -14.35 -0.51
C ARG A 28 3.21 -14.94 0.61
N ARG A 29 3.82 -14.10 1.45
CA ARG A 29 4.47 -14.61 2.69
C ARG A 29 3.42 -15.26 3.58
N LYS A 30 3.61 -16.54 3.96
CA LYS A 30 2.70 -17.37 4.76
C LYS A 30 2.14 -16.60 5.95
N ARG A 31 3.02 -16.01 6.78
CA ARG A 31 2.63 -15.25 7.99
C ARG A 31 1.70 -14.04 7.72
N GLN A 32 1.67 -13.51 6.50
CA GLN A 32 0.87 -12.32 6.11
C GLN A 32 -0.28 -12.65 5.15
N CYS A 33 -0.44 -13.92 4.76
CA CYS A 33 -1.48 -14.32 3.82
C CYS A 33 -2.82 -14.44 4.55
N LYS A 34 -3.85 -13.72 4.07
CA LYS A 34 -5.21 -13.79 4.65
C LYS A 34 -5.85 -15.15 4.39
N ASP A 35 -5.66 -15.67 3.19
CA ASP A 35 -6.26 -16.92 2.73
C ASP A 35 -5.68 -18.14 3.47
N CYS A 36 -4.43 -18.03 3.94
CA CYS A 36 -3.81 -19.03 4.82
C CYS A 36 -4.01 -18.74 6.32
N VAL A 37 -4.78 -17.73 6.68
CA VAL A 37 -4.92 -17.22 8.06
C VAL A 37 -3.56 -17.11 8.76
N GLY A 38 -2.60 -16.50 8.07
CA GLY A 38 -1.21 -16.44 8.52
C GLY A 38 -1.08 -15.84 9.92
N SER A 39 -0.02 -16.18 10.65
CA SER A 39 0.15 -15.81 12.07
C SER A 39 0.10 -14.30 12.39
N GLN A 40 0.30 -13.41 11.40
CA GLN A 40 0.14 -11.95 11.54
C GLN A 40 -1.27 -11.45 11.19
N ILE A 41 -2.21 -12.32 10.85
CA ILE A 41 -3.61 -12.01 10.58
C ILE A 41 -4.42 -12.24 11.86
N CYS A 42 -5.28 -11.29 12.23
CA CYS A 42 -6.19 -11.44 13.37
C CYS A 42 -7.54 -12.03 12.93
N GLN A 43 -8.39 -12.36 13.89
CA GLN A 43 -9.76 -12.85 13.67
C GLN A 43 -10.61 -11.95 12.76
N HIS A 44 -10.31 -10.64 12.70
CA HIS A 44 -10.99 -9.68 11.82
C HIS A 44 -10.47 -9.70 10.37
N MET A 45 -9.68 -10.70 9.97
CA MET A 45 -9.07 -10.83 8.63
C MET A 45 -8.23 -9.60 8.21
N ARG A 46 -7.62 -8.94 9.20
CA ARG A 46 -6.72 -7.78 9.07
C ARG A 46 -5.34 -8.16 9.58
N ARG A 47 -4.29 -7.45 9.14
CA ARG A 47 -2.96 -7.60 9.77
C ARG A 47 -3.06 -7.12 11.23
N LYS A 48 -2.64 -7.95 12.19
CA LYS A 48 -2.65 -7.69 13.64
C LYS A 48 -2.14 -6.28 13.96
N SER A 49 -0.97 -5.91 13.44
CA SER A 49 -0.34 -4.60 13.67
C SER A 49 -1.15 -3.40 13.17
N ARG A 50 -2.12 -3.59 12.26
CA ARG A 50 -2.93 -2.53 11.66
C ARG A 50 -4.43 -2.67 11.96
N CYS A 51 -4.81 -3.60 12.82
CA CYS A 51 -6.22 -3.81 13.18
C CYS A 51 -6.60 -2.87 14.32
N ARG A 52 -7.60 -2.02 14.10
CA ARG A 52 -8.12 -1.10 15.13
C ARG A 52 -8.77 -1.85 16.29
N ASP A 53 -9.55 -2.87 15.95
CA ASP A 53 -10.31 -3.67 16.91
C ASP A 53 -9.41 -4.53 17.81
N CYS A 54 -8.15 -4.77 17.39
CA CYS A 54 -7.12 -5.44 18.20
C CYS A 54 -6.12 -4.46 18.83
N ASN A 55 -6.34 -3.13 18.74
CA ASN A 55 -5.36 -2.12 19.14
C ASN A 55 -3.95 -2.39 18.61
N GLY A 56 -3.86 -2.76 17.32
CA GLY A 56 -2.61 -3.17 16.69
C GLY A 56 -1.49 -2.16 16.87
N SER A 57 -0.24 -2.62 16.93
CA SER A 57 0.93 -1.78 17.28
C SER A 57 1.16 -0.53 16.39
N GLN A 58 0.61 -0.49 15.18
CA GLN A 58 0.67 0.69 14.29
C GLN A 58 -0.53 1.62 14.45
N ILE A 59 -1.49 1.31 15.31
CA ILE A 59 -2.62 2.17 15.65
C ILE A 59 -2.19 3.14 16.75
N CYS A 60 -2.54 4.42 16.61
CA CYS A 60 -2.33 5.42 17.65
C CYS A 60 -3.60 5.62 18.47
N GLN A 61 -3.49 6.38 19.57
CA GLN A 61 -4.62 6.71 20.47
C GLN A 61 -5.84 7.32 19.76
N HIS A 62 -5.67 7.94 18.59
CA HIS A 62 -6.77 8.49 17.78
C HIS A 62 -7.44 7.43 16.87
N GLN A 63 -7.20 6.14 17.12
CA GLN A 63 -7.70 5.01 16.30
C GLN A 63 -7.33 5.09 14.81
N ARG A 64 -6.20 5.74 14.48
CA ARG A 64 -5.67 5.90 13.12
C ARG A 64 -4.34 5.17 12.99
N ILE A 65 -3.93 4.85 11.75
CA ILE A 65 -2.57 4.35 11.52
C ILE A 65 -1.58 5.47 11.84
N ARG A 66 -0.68 5.22 12.78
CA ARG A 66 0.26 6.18 13.38
C ARG A 66 1.05 6.95 12.32
N SER A 67 1.55 6.26 11.28
CA SER A 67 2.34 6.90 10.22
C SER A 67 1.56 7.87 9.34
N THR A 68 0.23 7.80 9.31
CA THR A 68 -0.63 8.73 8.55
C THR A 68 -1.53 9.58 9.45
N CYS A 69 -1.32 9.56 10.77
CA CYS A 69 -2.12 10.33 11.71
C CYS A 69 -1.58 11.78 11.80
N LYS A 70 -2.41 12.75 11.42
CA LYS A 70 -2.06 14.19 11.45
C LYS A 70 -1.78 14.69 12.87
N GLU A 71 -2.63 14.34 13.81
CA GLU A 71 -2.50 14.71 15.23
C GLU A 71 -1.21 14.15 15.85
N CYS A 72 -0.72 13.00 15.37
CA CYS A 72 0.55 12.43 15.83
C CYS A 72 1.76 12.90 15.02
N ARG A 73 1.58 13.82 14.05
CA ARG A 73 2.59 14.17 13.04
C ARG A 73 3.28 12.93 12.46
N GLY A 74 2.48 11.93 12.08
CA GLY A 74 2.96 10.64 11.60
C GLY A 74 4.00 10.79 10.48
N SER A 75 4.91 9.82 10.35
CA SER A 75 6.06 9.92 9.44
C SER A 75 5.72 10.20 7.96
N GLN A 76 4.51 9.86 7.51
CA GLN A 76 4.04 10.15 6.15
C GLN A 76 3.34 11.51 6.03
N ILE A 77 3.22 12.30 7.10
CA ILE A 77 2.67 13.65 7.09
C ILE A 77 3.80 14.65 6.84
N CYS A 78 3.59 15.56 5.89
CA CYS A 78 4.53 16.64 5.57
C CYS A 78 4.23 17.91 6.40
N PRO A 79 5.11 18.92 6.38
CA PRO A 79 4.88 20.20 7.08
C PRO A 79 3.58 20.90 6.70
N HIS A 80 3.08 20.71 5.47
CA HIS A 80 1.78 21.24 5.01
C HIS A 80 0.56 20.48 5.54
N ASN A 81 0.74 19.59 6.54
CA ASN A 81 -0.31 18.76 7.13
C ASN A 81 -1.06 17.88 6.09
N ARG A 82 -0.35 17.46 5.04
CA ARG A 82 -0.80 16.57 3.95
C ARG A 82 -0.02 15.26 3.99
N ILE A 83 -0.55 14.19 3.40
CA ILE A 83 0.23 12.96 3.18
C ILE A 83 1.32 13.29 2.15
N ARG A 84 2.60 13.04 2.48
CA ARG A 84 3.80 13.35 1.67
C ARG A 84 3.64 12.94 0.21
N SER A 85 3.21 11.71 -0.04
CA SER A 85 3.04 11.20 -1.41
C SER A 85 1.93 11.92 -2.20
N GLN A 86 1.03 12.65 -1.55
CA GLN A 86 -0.07 13.38 -2.19
C GLN A 86 0.11 14.91 -2.16
N CYS A 87 1.18 15.41 -1.56
CA CYS A 87 1.42 16.84 -1.40
C CYS A 87 2.11 17.40 -2.65
N ARG A 88 1.46 18.36 -3.33
CA ARG A 88 1.98 19.04 -4.52
C ARG A 88 3.24 19.84 -4.20
N ASP A 89 3.16 20.62 -3.13
CA ASP A 89 4.26 21.47 -2.64
C ASP A 89 5.52 20.68 -2.26
N CYS A 90 5.38 19.37 -1.95
CA CYS A 90 6.50 18.48 -1.67
C CYS A 90 6.93 17.62 -2.88
N GLY A 91 6.34 17.82 -4.06
CA GLY A 91 6.58 16.96 -5.23
C GLY A 91 6.22 15.48 -4.98
N GLY A 92 5.16 15.24 -4.19
CA GLY A 92 4.79 13.91 -3.71
C GLY A 92 4.69 12.87 -4.83
N SER A 93 5.08 11.63 -4.54
CA SER A 93 5.17 10.54 -5.54
C SER A 93 3.86 10.16 -6.25
N GLN A 94 2.70 10.69 -5.85
CA GLN A 94 1.43 10.54 -6.57
C GLN A 94 1.12 11.72 -7.48
N ILE A 95 1.95 12.76 -7.48
CA ILE A 95 1.82 13.95 -8.34
C ILE A 95 2.66 13.73 -9.59
N CYS A 96 2.08 13.96 -10.76
CA CYS A 96 2.78 13.89 -12.05
C CYS A 96 3.42 15.24 -12.40
N PRO A 97 4.30 15.30 -13.42
CA PRO A 97 4.88 16.56 -13.90
C PRO A 97 3.83 17.62 -14.29
N HIS A 98 2.65 17.21 -14.76
CA HIS A 98 1.52 18.11 -15.08
C HIS A 98 0.77 18.67 -13.84
N ASP A 99 1.38 18.59 -12.65
CA ASP A 99 0.77 18.96 -11.36
C ASP A 99 -0.65 18.38 -11.16
N ARG A 100 -0.83 17.09 -11.45
CA ARG A 100 -2.09 16.36 -11.25
C ARG A 100 -1.81 15.08 -10.48
N ARG A 101 -2.81 14.53 -9.78
CA ARG A 101 -2.67 13.16 -9.25
C ARG A 101 -2.47 12.20 -10.43
N ARG A 102 -1.39 11.41 -10.45
CA ARG A 102 -1.02 10.48 -11.53
C ARG A 102 -2.20 9.64 -12.01
N ARG A 103 -2.94 9.04 -11.07
CA ARG A 103 -4.14 8.22 -11.37
C ARG A 103 -5.25 8.97 -12.12
N GLN A 104 -5.29 10.30 -12.06
CA GLN A 104 -6.29 11.18 -12.66
C GLN A 104 -5.76 11.97 -13.86
N CYS A 105 -4.46 11.85 -14.17
CA CYS A 105 -3.86 12.62 -15.25
C CYS A 105 -4.12 11.91 -16.57
N LYS A 106 -4.79 12.60 -17.49
CA LYS A 106 -5.08 12.09 -18.85
C LYS A 106 -3.80 11.88 -19.65
N GLU A 107 -2.90 12.86 -19.60
CA GLU A 107 -1.60 12.83 -20.30
C GLU A 107 -0.70 11.68 -19.81
N CYS A 108 -0.85 11.25 -18.55
CA CYS A 108 -0.12 10.09 -18.02
C CYS A 108 -0.87 8.76 -18.20
N GLY A 109 -2.03 8.73 -18.87
CA GLY A 109 -2.86 7.51 -18.95
C GLY A 109 -3.28 6.98 -17.58
N GLY A 110 -3.55 7.88 -16.63
CA GLY A 110 -3.80 7.53 -15.23
C GLY A 110 -4.88 6.47 -15.06
N SER A 111 -4.74 5.58 -14.08
CA SER A 111 -5.63 4.42 -13.91
C SER A 111 -7.13 4.74 -13.74
N GLN A 112 -7.50 5.96 -13.36
CA GLN A 112 -8.89 6.42 -13.30
C GLN A 112 -9.41 6.97 -14.63
N ILE A 113 -8.58 7.04 -15.67
CA ILE A 113 -8.96 7.43 -17.02
C ILE A 113 -9.33 6.15 -17.79
N CYS A 114 -10.47 6.16 -18.46
CA CYS A 114 -10.90 5.07 -19.33
C CYS A 114 -10.36 5.27 -20.76
N GLN A 115 -10.57 4.26 -21.61
CA GLN A 115 -10.22 4.32 -23.02
C GLN A 115 -10.90 5.48 -23.78
N HIS A 116 -12.05 5.97 -23.30
CA HIS A 116 -12.77 7.13 -23.86
C HIS A 116 -12.20 8.49 -23.38
N ASN A 117 -11.02 8.51 -22.76
CA ASN A 117 -10.36 9.72 -22.23
C ASN A 117 -11.21 10.52 -21.21
N LYS A 118 -12.14 9.84 -20.55
CA LYS A 118 -13.00 10.37 -19.47
C LYS A 118 -12.57 9.74 -18.13
N ARG A 119 -12.93 10.37 -17.00
CA ARG A 119 -12.80 9.70 -15.70
C ARG A 119 -13.77 8.52 -15.67
N ARG A 120 -13.31 7.33 -15.30
CA ARG A 120 -14.12 6.10 -15.21
C ARG A 120 -15.43 6.36 -14.46
N SER A 121 -15.33 6.99 -13.29
CA SER A 121 -16.45 7.33 -12.40
C SER A 121 -17.48 8.36 -12.96
N ARG A 122 -17.28 8.82 -14.21
CA ARG A 122 -18.11 9.82 -14.90
C ARG A 122 -18.32 9.43 -16.36
N CYS A 123 -17.89 8.23 -16.75
CA CYS A 123 -17.97 7.78 -18.12
C CYS A 123 -19.21 6.89 -18.22
N VAL A 124 -20.27 7.42 -18.85
CA VAL A 124 -21.53 6.70 -19.05
C VAL A 124 -21.29 5.38 -19.80
N GLU A 125 -20.41 5.38 -20.80
CA GLU A 125 -19.99 4.20 -21.56
C GLU A 125 -19.27 3.15 -20.69
N CYS A 126 -18.80 3.52 -19.49
CA CYS A 126 -18.20 2.60 -18.50
C CYS A 126 -19.10 2.35 -17.29
N GLY A 127 -20.38 2.76 -17.34
CA GLY A 127 -21.35 2.50 -16.27
C GLY A 127 -21.42 3.52 -15.14
N GLY A 128 -20.76 4.68 -15.28
CA GLY A 128 -20.86 5.78 -14.29
C GLY A 128 -20.14 5.49 -12.99
#